data_AF-A0A970IQ96-F1
#
_entry.id   AF-A0A970IQ96-F1
#
_cell.length_a   1.000
_cell.length_b   1.000
_cell.length_c   1.000
_cell.angle_alpha   90.00
_cell.angle_beta   90.00
_cell.angle_gamma   90.00
#
_symmetry.space_group_name_H-M   'P 1'
#
loop_
_entity.id
_entity.type
_entity.pdbx_description
1 polymer ?
#
loop_
_entity_poly.entity_id
_entity_poly.type
_entity_poly.pdbx_seq_one_letter_code
_entity_poly.pdbx_strand_id
1 'polypeptide(L)'
;SSRGIIEWAERYADLAEHEAEREADSARKVELLRIAATCRRVPAEPARSFTEAIQAFWFVHMAMHIEQYGWSISAGRFDQYIYPYFRKDLEEGVISEAHAWELLLNLWVKFMENVHTGVKDTVFQNLTLGGQDKYGNDQSNALSRMCLEATAALRFNQPALSVRWHPGIDKDFWDQVHQTIATGLGLPALFNDNVIIPALASHGVDPEDAVGYGLVGCVEASIPGKQQGMTAGGHINCAKALELALNEGRSMISGKQLGTTTPAPETFQSFEDLWAAYKDQIEYLSGLDVLATHISAEIQKQHGYCPLMSSLLDDCLAARRDMVYGGTRYNLPGVAVFGQSNVTDSLMAVKKWVCEKGVLTWEALRQMLLDDFEGSETVRLLLANKSPRFGNDLAEVDDLNNQVNALHADFFWQHVDSRNGRYTCGVWPVNCHVDAGRWTAATPDGRHTGAPLVDGVGACQGADRAGPTALMKSVASLNNNDHWTAGNTCNIKWSATGVRSEDGLARMRDLVTTFMQLGGQELQINVVDAGTLVAAMEHPEEYQDLVVRVAGYSAYFTRLRADVQQEILSRTEQAV
;
A
#
# COMPACT_ATOMS: atom_id res chain seq x y z
N SER A 1 9.73 -18.46 -23.39
CA SER A 1 9.08 -18.50 -22.07
C SER A 1 7.89 -19.45 -22.02
N SER A 2 6.89 -19.35 -22.90
CA SER A 2 5.67 -20.18 -22.86
C SER A 2 5.94 -21.69 -22.93
N ARG A 3 6.89 -22.15 -23.75
CA ARG A 3 7.28 -23.56 -23.75
C ARG A 3 7.88 -24.01 -22.40
N GLY A 4 8.64 -23.15 -21.73
CA GLY A 4 9.28 -23.47 -20.45
C GLY A 4 8.28 -23.68 -19.31
N ILE A 5 7.21 -22.86 -19.25
CA ILE A 5 6.15 -23.07 -18.24
C ILE A 5 5.33 -24.34 -18.51
N ILE A 6 5.12 -24.70 -19.79
CA ILE A 6 4.45 -25.94 -20.19
C ILE A 6 5.30 -27.16 -19.79
N GLU A 7 6.59 -27.17 -20.16
CA GLU A 7 7.54 -28.22 -19.78
C GLU A 7 7.64 -28.35 -18.24
N TRP A 8 7.54 -27.23 -17.50
CA TRP A 8 7.52 -27.26 -16.05
C TRP A 8 6.28 -27.93 -15.46
N ALA A 9 5.10 -27.64 -16.01
CA ALA A 9 3.86 -28.31 -15.62
C ALA A 9 3.87 -29.81 -15.99
N GLU A 10 4.38 -30.16 -17.16
CA GLU A 10 4.54 -31.56 -17.60
C GLU A 10 5.44 -32.36 -16.65
N ARG A 11 6.54 -31.77 -16.17
CA ARG A 11 7.40 -32.41 -15.16
C ARG A 11 6.69 -32.66 -13.83
N TYR A 12 5.80 -31.76 -13.41
CA TYR A 12 4.96 -31.99 -12.22
C TYR A 12 3.91 -33.09 -12.47
N ALA A 13 3.39 -33.19 -13.68
CA ALA A 13 2.49 -34.29 -14.05
C ALA A 13 3.20 -35.65 -14.00
N ASP A 14 4.39 -35.76 -14.60
CA ASP A 14 5.22 -36.97 -14.54
C ASP A 14 5.53 -37.37 -13.09
N LEU A 15 5.89 -36.39 -12.25
CA LEU A 15 6.16 -36.63 -10.83
C LEU A 15 4.92 -37.14 -10.09
N ALA A 16 3.76 -36.51 -10.28
CA ALA A 16 2.53 -36.93 -9.63
C ALA A 16 2.08 -38.34 -10.07
N GLU A 17 2.26 -38.69 -11.36
CA GLU A 17 2.04 -40.06 -11.86
C GLU A 17 2.99 -41.06 -11.17
N HIS A 18 4.27 -40.72 -11.05
CA HIS A 18 5.27 -41.57 -10.40
C HIS A 18 4.98 -41.78 -8.91
N GLU A 19 4.59 -40.73 -8.18
CA GLU A 19 4.20 -40.84 -6.77
C GLU A 19 2.92 -41.68 -6.63
N ALA A 20 1.95 -41.55 -7.55
CA ALA A 20 0.71 -42.34 -7.54
C ALA A 20 0.95 -43.85 -7.73
N GLU A 21 1.99 -44.24 -8.48
CA GLU A 21 2.36 -45.65 -8.64
C GLU A 21 2.84 -46.28 -7.33
N ARG A 22 3.46 -45.46 -6.47
CA ARG A 22 4.12 -45.86 -5.21
C ARG A 22 3.26 -45.62 -3.98
N GLU A 23 2.19 -44.86 -4.12
CA GLU A 23 1.26 -44.55 -3.04
C GLU A 23 0.41 -45.77 -2.65
N ALA A 24 0.39 -46.06 -1.34
CA ALA A 24 -0.36 -47.16 -0.76
C ALA A 24 -1.80 -46.76 -0.40
N ASP A 25 -2.02 -45.49 -0.04
CA ASP A 25 -3.37 -44.98 0.22
C ASP A 25 -4.13 -44.74 -1.10
N SER A 26 -5.20 -45.52 -1.28
CA SER A 26 -6.06 -45.42 -2.47
C SER A 26 -6.67 -44.03 -2.69
N ALA A 27 -6.98 -43.28 -1.63
CA ALA A 27 -7.54 -41.93 -1.75
C ALA A 27 -6.48 -40.96 -2.27
N ARG A 28 -5.30 -40.98 -1.64
CA ARG A 28 -4.17 -40.15 -2.04
C ARG A 28 -3.69 -40.46 -3.45
N LYS A 29 -3.70 -41.73 -3.85
CA LYS A 29 -3.40 -42.16 -5.22
C LYS A 29 -4.33 -41.51 -6.25
N VAL A 30 -5.64 -41.47 -5.97
CA VAL A 30 -6.62 -40.83 -6.85
C VAL A 30 -6.37 -39.32 -6.94
N GLU A 31 -6.03 -38.67 -5.82
CA GLU A 31 -5.63 -37.26 -5.82
C GLU A 31 -4.40 -37.00 -6.68
N LEU A 32 -3.34 -37.79 -6.54
CA LEU A 32 -2.11 -37.65 -7.34
C LEU A 32 -2.37 -37.80 -8.84
N LEU A 33 -3.20 -38.77 -9.24
CA LEU A 33 -3.60 -38.93 -10.64
C LEU A 33 -4.44 -37.76 -11.15
N ARG A 34 -5.27 -37.14 -10.29
CA ARG A 34 -5.99 -35.90 -10.62
C ARG A 34 -5.04 -34.73 -10.79
N ILE A 35 -4.07 -34.56 -9.88
CA ILE A 35 -3.02 -33.54 -9.98
C ILE A 35 -2.27 -33.71 -11.31
N ALA A 36 -1.87 -34.93 -11.66
CA ALA A 36 -1.22 -35.21 -12.92
C ALA A 36 -2.07 -34.77 -14.12
N ALA A 37 -3.33 -35.21 -14.18
CA ALA A 37 -4.25 -34.84 -15.25
C ALA A 37 -4.45 -33.33 -15.37
N THR A 38 -4.54 -32.62 -14.23
CA THR A 38 -4.60 -31.16 -14.19
C THR A 38 -3.32 -30.54 -14.76
N CYS A 39 -2.14 -30.96 -14.31
CA CYS A 39 -0.85 -30.45 -14.78
C CYS A 39 -0.56 -30.76 -16.26
N ARG A 40 -1.10 -31.86 -16.81
CA ARG A 40 -1.05 -32.14 -18.26
C ARG A 40 -1.87 -31.15 -19.08
N ARG A 41 -2.94 -30.60 -18.49
CA ARG A 41 -3.84 -29.66 -19.16
C ARG A 41 -3.34 -28.22 -19.03
N VAL A 42 -3.09 -27.75 -17.81
CA VAL A 42 -2.77 -26.35 -17.53
C VAL A 42 -1.30 -26.18 -17.14
N PRO A 43 -0.64 -25.07 -17.55
CA PRO A 43 -1.20 -23.89 -18.22
C PRO A 43 -1.10 -23.94 -19.76
N ALA A 44 -0.81 -25.09 -20.37
CA ALA A 44 -0.71 -25.23 -21.83
C ALA A 44 -2.02 -24.89 -22.55
N GLU A 45 -3.14 -25.23 -21.93
CA GLU A 45 -4.48 -25.05 -22.46
C GLU A 45 -5.38 -24.29 -21.46
N PRO A 46 -6.49 -23.69 -21.91
CA PRO A 46 -7.47 -23.09 -21.01
C PRO A 46 -8.03 -24.11 -19.99
N ALA A 47 -8.13 -23.67 -18.74
CA ALA A 47 -8.80 -24.41 -17.67
C ALA A 47 -10.27 -24.67 -18.01
N ARG A 48 -10.82 -25.77 -17.51
CA ARG A 48 -12.21 -26.21 -17.73
C ARG A 48 -13.02 -26.37 -16.44
N SER A 49 -12.33 -26.42 -15.31
CA SER A 49 -12.83 -26.64 -13.96
C SER A 49 -12.16 -25.69 -12.96
N PHE A 50 -12.72 -25.56 -11.76
CA PHE A 50 -12.18 -24.76 -10.68
C PHE A 50 -10.78 -25.25 -10.27
N THR A 51 -10.59 -26.57 -10.15
CA THR A 51 -9.27 -27.16 -9.85
C THR A 51 -8.23 -26.82 -10.91
N GLU A 52 -8.58 -26.92 -12.20
CA GLU A 52 -7.68 -26.53 -13.29
C GLU A 52 -7.38 -25.02 -13.26
N ALA A 53 -8.36 -24.18 -12.93
CA ALA A 53 -8.18 -22.72 -12.88
C ALA A 53 -7.23 -22.30 -11.75
N ILE A 54 -7.38 -22.87 -10.54
CA ILE A 54 -6.50 -22.62 -9.40
C ILE A 54 -5.06 -23.04 -9.71
N GLN A 55 -4.87 -24.22 -10.31
CA GLN A 55 -3.54 -24.71 -10.66
C GLN A 55 -2.90 -23.90 -11.81
N ALA A 56 -3.69 -23.49 -12.81
CA ALA A 56 -3.23 -22.62 -13.89
C ALA A 56 -2.75 -21.27 -13.35
N PHE A 57 -3.56 -20.65 -12.49
CA PHE A 57 -3.21 -19.42 -11.78
C PHE A 57 -1.88 -19.61 -11.05
N TRP A 58 -1.74 -20.66 -10.24
CA TRP A 58 -0.54 -20.88 -9.44
C TRP A 58 0.72 -21.09 -10.28
N PHE A 59 0.64 -21.86 -11.37
CA PHE A 59 1.78 -22.04 -12.28
C PHE A 59 2.22 -20.71 -12.91
N VAL A 60 1.27 -19.93 -13.41
CA VAL A 60 1.57 -18.64 -14.04
C VAL A 60 2.11 -17.65 -13.02
N HIS A 61 1.50 -17.58 -11.84
CA HIS A 61 1.95 -16.74 -10.73
C HIS A 61 3.41 -17.04 -10.36
N MET A 62 3.73 -18.30 -10.09
CA MET A 62 5.10 -18.70 -9.75
C MET A 62 6.09 -18.49 -10.89
N ALA A 63 5.69 -18.72 -12.13
CA ALA A 63 6.57 -18.50 -13.27
C ALA A 63 6.92 -17.00 -13.43
N MET A 64 5.99 -16.09 -13.17
CA MET A 64 6.27 -14.65 -13.11
C MET A 64 7.20 -14.29 -11.94
N HIS A 65 7.00 -14.91 -10.76
CA HIS A 65 7.94 -14.74 -9.64
C HIS A 65 9.37 -15.17 -9.99
N ILE A 66 9.51 -16.30 -10.69
CA ILE A 66 10.81 -16.83 -11.15
C ILE A 66 11.46 -15.91 -12.19
N GLU A 67 10.67 -15.33 -13.11
CA GLU A 67 11.21 -14.41 -14.13
C GLU A 67 11.71 -13.08 -13.53
N GLN A 68 11.01 -12.53 -12.52
CA GLN A 68 11.20 -11.14 -12.06
C GLN A 68 11.64 -10.96 -10.59
N TYR A 69 12.45 -11.86 -10.03
CA TYR A 69 12.91 -11.79 -8.62
C TYR A 69 11.76 -11.69 -7.58
N GLY A 70 10.52 -11.94 -8.00
CA GLY A 70 9.39 -12.27 -7.14
C GLY A 70 8.71 -11.16 -6.36
N TRP A 71 8.91 -9.88 -6.64
CA TRP A 71 8.28 -8.82 -5.85
C TRP A 71 6.98 -8.28 -6.47
N SER A 72 5.96 -8.12 -5.63
CA SER A 72 4.67 -7.48 -5.91
C SER A 72 3.83 -8.09 -7.03
N ILE A 73 4.17 -9.29 -7.52
CA ILE A 73 3.33 -10.02 -8.47
C ILE A 73 2.00 -10.33 -7.76
N SER A 74 0.93 -9.68 -8.21
CA SER A 74 -0.36 -9.70 -7.52
C SER A 74 -1.39 -10.48 -8.32
N ALA A 75 -2.37 -11.07 -7.62
CA ALA A 75 -3.43 -11.89 -8.20
C ALA A 75 -4.53 -11.07 -8.87
N GLY A 76 -4.57 -9.74 -8.67
CA GLY A 76 -5.61 -8.87 -9.21
C GLY A 76 -7.01 -9.26 -8.70
N ARG A 77 -8.04 -9.11 -9.55
CA ARG A 77 -9.44 -9.43 -9.24
C ARG A 77 -9.72 -10.95 -9.30
N PHE A 78 -9.05 -11.70 -8.43
CA PHE A 78 -9.08 -13.16 -8.38
C PHE A 78 -10.49 -13.73 -8.32
N ASP A 79 -11.35 -13.11 -7.51
CA ASP A 79 -12.75 -13.49 -7.36
C ASP A 79 -13.61 -13.25 -8.60
N GLN A 80 -13.10 -12.58 -9.65
CA GLN A 80 -13.85 -12.34 -10.88
C GLN A 80 -13.44 -13.31 -11.99
N TYR A 81 -12.15 -13.50 -12.24
CA TYR A 81 -11.69 -14.38 -13.33
C TYR A 81 -11.70 -15.87 -12.96
N ILE A 82 -11.67 -16.21 -11.67
CA ILE A 82 -11.80 -17.61 -11.20
C ILE A 82 -13.28 -18.01 -11.01
N TYR A 83 -14.14 -17.06 -10.63
CA TYR A 83 -15.53 -17.37 -10.25
C TYR A 83 -16.38 -18.09 -11.30
N PRO A 84 -16.24 -17.85 -12.62
CA PRO A 84 -16.95 -18.64 -13.62
C PRO A 84 -16.71 -20.15 -13.50
N TYR A 85 -15.49 -20.57 -13.13
CA TYR A 85 -15.14 -21.97 -12.91
C TYR A 85 -15.73 -22.52 -11.61
N PHE A 86 -15.60 -21.73 -10.53
CA PHE A 86 -16.15 -22.07 -9.21
C PHE A 86 -17.66 -22.29 -9.26
N ARG A 87 -18.40 -21.32 -9.80
CA ARG A 87 -19.85 -21.36 -9.89
C ARG A 87 -20.32 -22.53 -10.74
N LYS A 88 -19.73 -22.70 -11.92
CA LYS A 88 -20.09 -23.78 -12.86
C LYS A 88 -19.92 -25.16 -12.20
N ASP A 89 -18.76 -25.42 -11.59
CA ASP A 89 -18.48 -26.74 -11.03
C ASP A 89 -19.38 -27.08 -9.83
N LEU A 90 -19.79 -26.09 -9.03
CA LEU A 90 -20.76 -26.27 -7.95
C LEU A 90 -22.16 -26.55 -8.50
N GLU A 91 -22.62 -25.78 -9.50
CA GLU A 91 -23.94 -25.96 -10.13
C GLU A 91 -24.06 -27.31 -10.84
N GLU A 92 -22.97 -27.79 -11.46
CA GLU A 92 -22.91 -29.10 -12.13
C GLU A 92 -22.64 -30.26 -11.16
N GLY A 93 -22.33 -29.99 -9.89
CA GLY A 93 -21.98 -31.00 -8.88
C GLY A 93 -20.64 -31.71 -9.16
N VAL A 94 -19.76 -31.09 -9.95
CA VAL A 94 -18.41 -31.58 -10.26
C VAL A 94 -17.50 -31.48 -9.02
N ILE A 95 -17.71 -30.46 -8.20
CA ILE A 95 -17.03 -30.25 -6.93
C ILE A 95 -18.05 -29.98 -5.82
N SER A 96 -17.75 -30.42 -4.60
CA SER A 96 -18.51 -30.01 -3.41
C SER A 96 -17.98 -28.68 -2.87
N GLU A 97 -18.81 -27.94 -2.15
CA GLU A 97 -18.40 -26.72 -1.46
C GLU A 97 -17.23 -26.98 -0.50
N ALA A 98 -17.25 -28.10 0.24
CA ALA A 98 -16.17 -28.49 1.14
C ALA A 98 -14.83 -28.73 0.42
N HIS A 99 -14.86 -29.31 -0.78
CA HIS A 99 -13.63 -29.53 -1.56
C HIS A 99 -13.15 -28.24 -2.24
N ALA A 100 -14.07 -27.37 -2.69
CA ALA A 100 -13.69 -26.05 -3.20
C ALA A 100 -13.03 -25.20 -2.09
N TRP A 101 -13.57 -25.26 -0.87
CA TRP A 101 -13.00 -24.65 0.31
C TRP A 101 -11.59 -25.18 0.63
N GLU A 102 -11.40 -26.50 0.61
CA GLU A 102 -10.08 -27.12 0.81
C GLU A 102 -9.05 -26.65 -0.22
N LEU A 103 -9.43 -26.58 -1.50
CA LEU A 103 -8.54 -26.09 -2.56
C LEU A 103 -8.14 -24.61 -2.33
N LEU A 104 -9.06 -23.80 -1.83
CA LEU A 104 -8.78 -22.40 -1.52
C LEU A 104 -7.84 -22.27 -0.31
N LEU A 105 -8.07 -23.05 0.75
CA LEU A 105 -7.16 -23.11 1.90
C LEU A 105 -5.75 -23.54 1.48
N ASN A 106 -5.64 -24.56 0.62
CA ASN A 106 -4.37 -24.99 0.07
C ASN A 106 -3.69 -23.86 -0.71
N LEU A 107 -4.42 -23.09 -1.52
CA LEU A 107 -3.87 -21.94 -2.23
C LEU A 107 -3.30 -20.87 -1.28
N TRP A 108 -3.96 -20.59 -0.15
CA TRP A 108 -3.43 -19.67 0.87
C TRP A 108 -2.12 -20.18 1.47
N VAL A 109 -2.02 -21.48 1.75
CA VAL A 109 -0.75 -22.11 2.18
C VAL A 109 0.32 -21.92 1.10
N LYS A 110 -0.02 -22.10 -0.19
CA LYS A 110 0.92 -21.88 -1.31
C LYS A 110 1.41 -20.44 -1.38
N PHE A 111 0.53 -19.46 -1.20
CA PHE A 111 0.94 -18.05 -1.10
C PHE A 111 1.97 -17.84 0.02
N MET A 112 1.77 -18.43 1.20
CA MET A 112 2.74 -18.36 2.29
C MET A 112 4.08 -19.05 1.98
N GLU A 113 4.08 -20.18 1.28
CA GLU A 113 5.33 -20.85 0.87
C GLU A 113 6.20 -19.97 -0.05
N ASN A 114 5.58 -19.10 -0.86
CA ASN A 114 6.30 -18.20 -1.76
C ASN A 114 7.13 -17.13 -1.01
N VAL A 115 6.74 -16.81 0.23
CA VAL A 115 7.41 -15.81 1.07
C VAL A 115 8.83 -16.20 1.47
N HIS A 116 9.16 -17.50 1.48
CA HIS A 116 10.45 -18.04 1.94
C HIS A 116 11.67 -17.61 1.10
N THR A 117 11.48 -16.79 0.05
CA THR A 117 12.53 -16.29 -0.83
C THR A 117 12.99 -14.84 -0.52
N GLY A 118 12.41 -14.14 0.48
CA GLY A 118 12.58 -12.69 0.68
C GLY A 118 13.21 -12.19 2.01
N VAL A 119 13.62 -10.91 2.01
CA VAL A 119 14.26 -10.15 3.13
C VAL A 119 13.23 -9.57 4.13
N LYS A 120 11.93 -9.69 3.80
CA LYS A 120 10.79 -9.30 4.61
C LYS A 120 9.83 -10.49 4.58
N ASP A 121 9.08 -10.78 5.64
CA ASP A 121 8.08 -11.87 5.68
C ASP A 121 6.88 -11.65 4.72
N THR A 122 7.10 -11.05 3.54
CA THR A 122 6.13 -10.79 2.48
C THR A 122 6.83 -10.63 1.14
N VAL A 123 6.13 -10.98 0.06
CA VAL A 123 6.50 -10.66 -1.33
C VAL A 123 5.51 -9.68 -1.98
N PHE A 124 4.61 -9.09 -1.17
CA PHE A 124 3.56 -8.14 -1.58
C PHE A 124 2.62 -8.66 -2.69
N GLN A 125 2.25 -9.95 -2.61
CA GLN A 125 1.27 -10.57 -3.52
C GLN A 125 -0.15 -10.21 -3.06
N ASN A 126 -0.79 -9.26 -3.76
CA ASN A 126 -2.11 -8.74 -3.41
C ASN A 126 -3.23 -9.46 -4.16
N LEU A 127 -4.33 -9.74 -3.47
CA LEU A 127 -5.56 -10.31 -4.01
C LEU A 127 -6.71 -9.35 -3.76
N THR A 128 -7.36 -8.90 -4.84
CA THR A 128 -8.46 -7.94 -4.82
C THR A 128 -9.82 -8.66 -4.90
N LEU A 129 -10.75 -8.24 -4.06
CA LEU A 129 -12.12 -8.75 -3.96
C LEU A 129 -13.17 -7.65 -4.18
N GLY A 130 -14.34 -8.03 -4.67
CA GLY A 130 -15.51 -7.17 -4.78
C GLY A 130 -15.33 -6.03 -5.78
N GLY A 131 -15.91 -4.87 -5.48
CA GLY A 131 -15.97 -3.70 -6.37
C GLY A 131 -17.18 -3.73 -7.29
N GLN A 132 -17.25 -2.79 -8.23
CA GLN A 132 -18.39 -2.67 -9.15
C GLN A 132 -18.07 -2.98 -10.61
N ASP A 133 -19.12 -3.26 -11.41
CA ASP A 133 -19.06 -3.23 -12.87
C ASP A 133 -19.23 -1.81 -13.43
N LYS A 134 -19.21 -1.69 -14.76
CA LYS A 134 -19.38 -0.39 -15.46
C LYS A 134 -20.76 0.26 -15.30
N TYR A 135 -21.74 -0.48 -14.77
CA TYR A 135 -23.09 0.01 -14.49
C TYR A 135 -23.28 0.35 -13.01
N GLY A 136 -22.24 0.15 -12.18
CA GLY A 136 -22.28 0.36 -10.74
C GLY A 136 -22.88 -0.80 -9.95
N ASN A 137 -23.09 -1.96 -10.57
CA ASN A 137 -23.59 -3.14 -9.86
C ASN A 137 -22.44 -3.80 -9.10
N ASP A 138 -22.72 -4.20 -7.86
CA ASP A 138 -21.79 -4.94 -7.03
C ASP A 138 -21.32 -6.24 -7.69
N GLN A 139 -20.04 -6.55 -7.52
CA GLN A 139 -19.37 -7.74 -8.03
C GLN A 139 -18.91 -8.68 -6.92
N SER A 140 -19.28 -8.41 -5.65
CA SER A 140 -19.10 -9.39 -4.59
C SER A 140 -19.86 -10.68 -4.91
N ASN A 141 -19.23 -11.82 -4.62
CA ASN A 141 -19.80 -13.13 -4.95
C ASN A 141 -19.41 -14.18 -3.90
N ALA A 142 -19.87 -15.42 -4.10
CA ALA A 142 -19.62 -16.50 -3.14
C ALA A 142 -18.12 -16.81 -2.97
N LEU A 143 -17.32 -16.65 -4.02
CA LEU A 143 -15.87 -16.81 -3.92
C LEU A 143 -15.22 -15.65 -3.16
N SER A 144 -15.73 -14.42 -3.31
CA SER A 144 -15.28 -13.26 -2.51
C SER A 144 -15.41 -13.53 -1.01
N ARG A 145 -16.56 -14.07 -0.57
CA ARG A 145 -16.82 -14.46 0.83
C ARG A 145 -15.89 -15.58 1.30
N MET A 146 -15.74 -16.62 0.48
CA MET A 146 -14.86 -17.75 0.78
C MET A 146 -13.38 -17.31 0.93
N CYS A 147 -12.92 -16.32 0.16
CA CYS A 147 -11.57 -15.74 0.33
C CYS A 147 -11.39 -15.01 1.67
N LEU A 148 -12.41 -14.30 2.16
CA LEU A 148 -12.38 -13.70 3.50
C LEU A 148 -12.33 -14.77 4.59
N GLU A 149 -13.13 -15.83 4.45
CA GLU A 149 -13.14 -16.96 5.37
C GLU A 149 -11.77 -17.65 5.42
N ALA A 150 -11.15 -17.91 4.26
CA ALA A 150 -9.83 -18.55 4.19
C ALA A 150 -8.77 -17.73 4.93
N THR A 151 -8.83 -16.41 4.75
CA THR A 151 -7.95 -15.45 5.41
C THR A 151 -8.16 -15.46 6.93
N ALA A 152 -9.41 -15.42 7.40
CA ALA A 152 -9.73 -15.49 8.82
C ALA A 152 -9.37 -16.83 9.47
N ALA A 153 -9.55 -17.94 8.74
CA ALA A 153 -9.30 -19.30 9.23
C ALA A 153 -7.80 -19.60 9.38
N LEU A 154 -6.98 -19.22 8.39
CA LEU A 154 -5.55 -19.51 8.38
C LEU A 154 -4.71 -18.45 9.10
N ARG A 155 -5.22 -17.21 9.19
CA ARG A 155 -4.53 -16.08 9.84
C ARG A 155 -3.12 -15.82 9.29
N PHE A 156 -2.91 -16.14 8.02
CA PHE A 156 -1.67 -15.84 7.32
C PHE A 156 -1.61 -14.38 6.92
N ASN A 157 -0.40 -13.81 6.89
CA ASN A 157 -0.20 -12.45 6.40
C ASN A 157 -0.16 -12.36 4.87
N GLN A 158 -0.18 -13.49 4.16
CA GLN A 158 -0.24 -13.58 2.70
C GLN A 158 -1.31 -14.59 2.24
N PRO A 159 -1.96 -14.36 1.08
CA PRO A 159 -1.84 -13.18 0.24
C PRO A 159 -2.32 -11.92 0.97
N ALA A 160 -1.80 -10.75 0.61
CA ALA A 160 -2.44 -9.52 1.06
C ALA A 160 -3.85 -9.47 0.46
N LEU A 161 -4.83 -9.03 1.25
CA LEU A 161 -6.22 -9.01 0.84
C LEU A 161 -6.76 -7.58 0.78
N SER A 162 -7.37 -7.23 -0.34
CA SER A 162 -7.95 -5.92 -0.61
C SER A 162 -9.41 -6.07 -1.00
N VAL A 163 -10.29 -5.23 -0.44
CA VAL A 163 -11.71 -5.16 -0.79
C VAL A 163 -12.00 -3.80 -1.40
N ARG A 164 -12.63 -3.83 -2.57
CA ARG A 164 -13.15 -2.64 -3.24
C ARG A 164 -14.56 -2.33 -2.75
N TRP A 165 -14.74 -1.13 -2.22
CA TRP A 165 -15.99 -0.59 -1.70
C TRP A 165 -16.64 0.35 -2.71
N HIS A 166 -17.97 0.30 -2.77
CA HIS A 166 -18.82 1.26 -3.45
C HIS A 166 -20.16 1.35 -2.71
N PRO A 167 -20.99 2.39 -2.93
CA PRO A 167 -22.24 2.59 -2.17
C PRO A 167 -23.27 1.47 -2.33
N GLY A 168 -23.17 0.68 -3.40
CA GLY A 168 -24.07 -0.42 -3.72
C GLY A 168 -23.57 -1.80 -3.28
N ILE A 169 -22.47 -1.86 -2.51
CA ILE A 169 -21.87 -3.13 -2.05
C ILE A 169 -22.90 -3.97 -1.27
N ASP A 170 -22.88 -5.29 -1.49
CA ASP A 170 -23.72 -6.21 -0.74
C ASP A 170 -23.48 -6.08 0.77
N LYS A 171 -24.58 -5.98 1.52
CA LYS A 171 -24.52 -5.71 2.97
C LYS A 171 -23.93 -6.88 3.75
N ASP A 172 -24.28 -8.10 3.37
CA ASP A 172 -23.81 -9.30 4.06
C ASP A 172 -22.31 -9.49 3.82
N PHE A 173 -21.84 -9.27 2.59
CA PHE A 173 -20.41 -9.21 2.29
C PHE A 173 -19.69 -8.10 3.08
N TRP A 174 -20.26 -6.90 3.14
CA TRP A 174 -19.67 -5.79 3.88
C TRP A 174 -19.60 -6.05 5.39
N ASP A 175 -20.61 -6.69 5.97
CA ASP A 175 -20.60 -7.11 7.36
C ASP A 175 -19.52 -8.17 7.62
N GLN A 176 -19.35 -9.16 6.71
CA GLN A 176 -18.30 -10.16 6.79
C GLN A 176 -16.89 -9.54 6.71
N VAL A 177 -16.70 -8.49 5.91
CA VAL A 177 -15.45 -7.73 5.86
C VAL A 177 -15.11 -7.16 7.23
N HIS A 178 -16.06 -6.54 7.93
CA HIS A 178 -15.84 -5.98 9.26
C HIS A 178 -15.56 -7.05 10.31
N GLN A 179 -16.25 -8.19 10.23
CA GLN A 179 -15.98 -9.35 11.09
C GLN A 179 -14.55 -9.87 10.88
N THR A 180 -14.08 -9.91 9.62
CA THR A 180 -12.72 -10.33 9.27
C THR A 180 -11.68 -9.36 9.86
N ILE A 181 -11.90 -8.05 9.73
CA ILE A 181 -11.02 -7.02 10.33
C ILE A 181 -10.96 -7.17 11.86
N ALA A 182 -12.10 -7.41 12.50
CA ALA A 182 -12.21 -7.57 13.95
C ALA A 182 -11.42 -8.78 14.49
N THR A 183 -10.98 -9.72 13.64
CA THR A 183 -10.11 -10.84 14.04
C THR A 183 -8.68 -10.41 14.42
N GLY A 184 -8.29 -9.16 14.13
CA GLY A 184 -6.97 -8.62 14.47
C GLY A 184 -5.86 -8.90 13.45
N LEU A 185 -6.16 -9.49 12.29
CA LEU A 185 -5.14 -9.82 11.26
C LEU A 185 -4.64 -8.59 10.46
N GLY A 186 -5.33 -7.44 10.59
CA GLY A 186 -5.06 -6.25 9.79
C GLY A 186 -5.43 -6.40 8.31
N LEU A 187 -6.29 -7.37 7.99
CA LEU A 187 -6.81 -7.65 6.65
C LEU A 187 -8.34 -7.75 6.69
N PRO A 188 -9.04 -7.41 5.59
CA PRO A 188 -8.53 -6.80 4.36
C PRO A 188 -8.21 -5.29 4.51
N ALA A 189 -7.45 -4.75 3.55
CA ALA A 189 -7.40 -3.32 3.28
C ALA A 189 -8.59 -2.90 2.40
N LEU A 190 -9.06 -1.66 2.56
CA LEU A 190 -10.31 -1.20 1.95
C LEU A 190 -10.03 -0.08 0.95
N PHE A 191 -10.63 -0.15 -0.24
CA PHE A 191 -10.36 0.76 -1.36
C PHE A 191 -11.67 1.33 -1.93
N ASN A 192 -11.72 2.63 -2.19
CA ASN A 192 -12.97 3.30 -2.57
C ASN A 192 -13.08 3.51 -4.08
N ASP A 193 -14.01 2.80 -4.71
CA ASP A 193 -14.26 2.87 -6.14
C ASP A 193 -14.72 4.27 -6.59
N ASN A 194 -15.41 5.04 -5.74
CA ASN A 194 -15.86 6.40 -6.06
C ASN A 194 -14.73 7.42 -6.16
N VAL A 195 -13.54 7.06 -5.69
CA VAL A 195 -12.33 7.89 -5.71
C VAL A 195 -11.37 7.35 -6.75
N ILE A 196 -11.05 6.06 -6.68
CA ILE A 196 -10.00 5.45 -7.50
C ILE A 196 -10.39 5.38 -8.98
N ILE A 197 -11.65 5.05 -9.31
CA ILE A 197 -12.06 4.96 -10.71
C ILE A 197 -11.99 6.33 -11.40
N PRO A 198 -12.55 7.42 -10.84
CA PRO A 198 -12.35 8.76 -11.38
C PRO A 198 -10.87 9.19 -11.46
N ALA A 199 -10.06 8.86 -10.46
CA ALA A 199 -8.63 9.18 -10.44
C ALA A 199 -7.86 8.53 -11.60
N LEU A 200 -8.10 7.24 -11.86
CA LEU A 200 -7.51 6.53 -12.99
C LEU A 200 -7.98 7.12 -14.32
N ALA A 201 -9.28 7.42 -14.44
CA ALA A 201 -9.86 7.98 -15.65
C ALA A 201 -9.31 9.39 -15.97
N SER A 202 -9.15 10.26 -14.95
CA SER A 202 -8.55 11.59 -15.11
C SER A 202 -7.08 11.51 -15.55
N HIS A 203 -6.42 10.38 -15.29
CA HIS A 203 -5.02 10.11 -15.64
C HIS A 203 -4.85 9.24 -16.90
N GLY A 204 -5.87 9.23 -17.76
CA GLY A 204 -5.78 8.67 -19.12
C GLY A 204 -6.07 7.17 -19.22
N VAL A 205 -6.56 6.54 -18.15
CA VAL A 205 -7.12 5.19 -18.24
C VAL A 205 -8.52 5.26 -18.85
N ASP A 206 -8.86 4.32 -19.73
CA ASP A 206 -10.22 4.26 -20.28
C ASP A 206 -11.21 3.93 -19.14
N PRO A 207 -12.35 4.64 -19.02
CA PRO A 207 -13.30 4.37 -17.95
C PRO A 207 -13.79 2.92 -17.86
N GLU A 208 -13.92 2.20 -18.99
CA GLU A 208 -14.30 0.78 -18.99
C GLU A 208 -13.19 -0.12 -18.45
N ASP A 209 -11.93 0.29 -18.59
CA ASP A 209 -10.78 -0.41 -18.01
C ASP A 209 -10.59 -0.02 -16.54
N ALA A 210 -10.81 1.25 -16.19
CA ALA A 210 -10.68 1.78 -14.84
C ALA A 210 -11.60 1.07 -13.85
N VAL A 211 -12.84 0.74 -14.21
CA VAL A 211 -13.75 -0.06 -13.34
C VAL A 211 -13.20 -1.46 -13.04
N GLY A 212 -12.30 -1.96 -13.90
CA GLY A 212 -11.64 -3.25 -13.79
C GLY A 212 -10.39 -3.25 -12.90
N TYR A 213 -10.02 -2.12 -12.28
CA TYR A 213 -8.76 -2.02 -11.52
C TYR A 213 -8.64 -3.10 -10.43
N GLY A 214 -7.40 -3.53 -10.20
CA GLY A 214 -7.00 -4.33 -9.06
C GLY A 214 -5.87 -3.62 -8.32
N LEU A 215 -5.50 -4.17 -7.17
CA LEU A 215 -4.41 -3.64 -6.35
C LEU A 215 -3.16 -4.47 -6.59
N VAL A 216 -2.02 -3.78 -6.71
CA VAL A 216 -0.69 -4.36 -6.85
C VAL A 216 0.08 -4.03 -5.59
N GLY A 217 0.75 -5.00 -5.00
CA GLY A 217 1.63 -4.73 -3.88
C GLY A 217 0.87 -4.28 -2.63
N CYS A 218 1.10 -3.03 -2.25
CA CYS A 218 0.57 -2.44 -1.03
C CYS A 218 -0.81 -1.84 -1.24
N VAL A 219 -0.88 -0.79 -2.08
CA VAL A 219 -2.08 0.04 -2.30
C VAL A 219 -2.23 0.49 -3.75
N GLU A 220 -1.31 0.10 -4.63
CA GLU A 220 -1.20 0.72 -5.94
C GLU A 220 -2.30 0.20 -6.88
N ALA A 221 -3.18 1.10 -7.30
CA ALA A 221 -4.23 0.78 -8.25
C ALA A 221 -3.63 0.58 -9.64
N SER A 222 -3.94 -0.57 -10.26
CA SER A 222 -3.44 -0.92 -11.58
C SER A 222 -4.50 -1.64 -12.41
N ILE A 223 -4.38 -1.57 -13.73
CA ILE A 223 -5.28 -2.28 -14.65
C ILE A 223 -4.70 -3.67 -14.94
N PRO A 224 -5.28 -4.76 -14.37
CA PRO A 224 -4.72 -6.10 -14.52
C PRO A 224 -4.60 -6.48 -15.99
N GLY A 225 -3.45 -7.03 -16.37
CA GLY A 225 -3.17 -7.44 -17.75
C GLY A 225 -2.89 -6.29 -18.72
N LYS A 226 -3.15 -5.02 -18.40
CA LYS A 226 -3.08 -3.91 -19.37
C LYS A 226 -2.07 -2.82 -19.01
N GLN A 227 -1.61 -2.79 -17.77
CA GLN A 227 -0.73 -1.74 -17.26
C GLN A 227 0.63 -2.30 -16.82
N GLN A 228 1.68 -1.57 -17.16
CA GLN A 228 2.96 -1.63 -16.46
C GLN A 228 3.08 -0.33 -15.65
N GLY A 229 3.01 -0.46 -14.33
CA GLY A 229 2.94 0.68 -13.42
C GLY A 229 4.25 1.13 -12.78
N MET A 230 5.36 0.40 -12.92
CA MET A 230 6.63 0.60 -12.19
C MET A 230 6.40 1.28 -10.82
N THR A 231 5.72 0.58 -9.91
CA THR A 231 4.97 1.22 -8.81
C THR A 231 5.84 1.83 -7.70
N ALA A 232 7.16 1.62 -7.76
CA ALA A 232 8.12 2.19 -6.84
C ALA A 232 9.32 2.78 -7.60
N GLY A 233 9.06 3.73 -8.51
CA GLY A 233 10.13 4.48 -9.19
C GLY A 233 11.05 5.21 -8.21
N GLY A 234 10.52 5.61 -7.06
CA GLY A 234 11.22 6.43 -6.09
C GLY A 234 10.49 6.54 -4.77
N HIS A 235 11.21 6.93 -3.72
CA HIS A 235 10.66 7.22 -2.41
C HIS A 235 11.21 8.57 -1.93
N ILE A 236 10.36 9.58 -1.88
CA ILE A 236 10.74 10.95 -1.53
C ILE A 236 10.30 11.29 -0.11
N ASN A 237 11.27 11.68 0.70
CA ASN A 237 11.07 12.19 2.05
C ASN A 237 10.75 13.69 2.00
N CYS A 238 9.48 14.06 2.13
CA CYS A 238 9.01 15.44 2.12
C CYS A 238 9.57 16.25 3.31
N ALA A 239 9.67 15.63 4.49
CA ALA A 239 10.20 16.29 5.69
C ALA A 239 11.68 16.67 5.54
N LYS A 240 12.46 15.86 4.81
CA LYS A 240 13.85 16.21 4.48
C LYS A 240 13.94 17.44 3.61
N ALA A 241 13.04 17.63 2.65
CA ALA A 241 13.03 18.84 1.83
C ALA A 241 12.78 20.10 2.67
N LEU A 242 11.90 20.01 3.68
CA LEU A 242 11.69 21.12 4.63
C LEU A 242 12.94 21.40 5.48
N GLU A 243 13.63 20.36 5.96
CA GLU A 243 14.91 20.52 6.65
C GLU A 243 15.94 21.25 5.77
N LEU A 244 16.05 20.85 4.50
CA LEU A 244 16.96 21.47 3.55
C LEU A 244 16.60 22.93 3.29
N ALA A 245 15.31 23.27 3.16
CA ALA A 245 14.84 24.64 3.00
C ALA A 245 15.16 25.51 4.23
N LEU A 246 15.11 24.92 5.43
CA LEU A 246 15.46 25.58 6.70
C LEU A 246 16.98 25.59 6.98
N ASN A 247 17.81 25.16 6.04
CA ASN A 247 19.26 25.12 6.22
C ASN A 247 20.04 25.29 4.91
N GLU A 248 19.56 26.17 4.02
CA GLU A 248 20.29 26.58 2.81
C GLU A 248 20.65 25.41 1.88
N GLY A 249 19.82 24.36 1.85
CA GLY A 249 20.03 23.13 1.10
C GLY A 249 20.99 22.12 1.74
N ARG A 250 21.41 22.34 2.98
CA ARG A 250 22.33 21.47 3.71
C ARG A 250 21.60 20.58 4.69
N SER A 251 21.99 19.31 4.74
CA SER A 251 21.55 18.41 5.80
C SER A 251 22.03 18.93 7.15
N MET A 252 21.12 19.14 8.09
CA MET A 252 21.44 19.53 9.47
C MET A 252 22.20 18.41 10.21
N ILE A 253 21.99 17.14 9.82
CA ILE A 253 22.71 16.00 10.41
C ILE A 253 24.16 15.88 9.91
N SER A 254 24.38 16.06 8.60
CA SER A 254 25.67 15.73 7.97
C SER A 254 26.47 16.94 7.49
N GLY A 255 25.87 18.14 7.48
CA GLY A 255 26.44 19.38 6.94
C GLY A 255 26.62 19.40 5.42
N LYS A 256 26.34 18.29 4.73
CA LYS A 256 26.50 18.16 3.28
C LYS A 256 25.42 18.94 2.54
N GLN A 257 25.80 19.57 1.43
CA GLN A 257 24.86 20.15 0.47
C GLN A 257 24.15 18.99 -0.24
N LEU A 258 22.89 18.75 0.09
CA LEU A 258 22.08 17.70 -0.54
C LEU A 258 21.02 18.28 -1.47
N GLY A 259 20.60 19.52 -1.23
CA GLY A 259 19.60 20.23 -2.01
C GLY A 259 20.16 21.49 -2.68
N THR A 260 19.28 22.23 -3.33
CA THR A 260 19.59 23.55 -3.91
C THR A 260 19.94 24.56 -2.84
N THR A 261 20.79 25.54 -3.17
CA THR A 261 21.08 26.64 -2.24
C THR A 261 19.88 27.58 -2.18
N THR A 262 19.18 27.57 -1.04
CA THR A 262 18.07 28.49 -0.71
C THR A 262 18.58 29.65 0.16
N PRO A 263 17.85 30.77 0.25
CA PRO A 263 18.28 31.88 1.10
C PRO A 263 18.40 31.47 2.58
N ALA A 264 19.30 32.13 3.31
CA ALA A 264 19.48 31.87 4.73
C ALA A 264 18.18 32.17 5.50
N PRO A 265 17.70 31.25 6.37
CA PRO A 265 16.42 31.42 7.06
C PRO A 265 16.30 32.73 7.84
N GLU A 266 17.41 33.25 8.37
CA GLU A 266 17.48 34.51 9.11
C GLU A 266 17.09 35.72 8.25
N THR A 267 17.11 35.57 6.92
CA THR A 267 16.70 36.60 5.96
C THR A 267 15.22 36.52 5.57
N PHE A 268 14.52 35.45 5.91
CA PHE A 268 13.09 35.29 5.63
C PHE A 268 12.28 36.38 6.34
N GLN A 269 11.34 36.97 5.60
CA GLN A 269 10.43 38.00 6.06
C GLN A 269 9.01 37.44 6.27
N SER A 270 8.66 36.34 5.62
CA SER A 270 7.31 35.77 5.69
C SER A 270 7.24 34.26 5.52
N PHE A 271 6.03 33.72 5.67
CA PHE A 271 5.74 32.30 5.41
C PHE A 271 6.01 31.93 3.94
N GLU A 272 5.75 32.86 3.02
CA GLU A 272 5.92 32.66 1.59
C GLU A 272 7.38 32.46 1.20
N ASP A 273 8.34 33.05 1.93
CA ASP A 273 9.77 32.83 1.70
C ASP A 273 10.16 31.38 2.01
N LEU A 274 9.68 30.83 3.14
CA LEU A 274 9.88 29.43 3.48
C LEU A 274 9.17 28.51 2.48
N TRP A 275 7.94 28.84 2.10
CA TRP A 275 7.18 28.06 1.11
C TRP A 275 7.91 27.98 -0.24
N ALA A 276 8.46 29.11 -0.71
CA ALA A 276 9.24 29.16 -1.93
C ALA A 276 10.52 28.32 -1.82
N ALA A 277 11.24 28.41 -0.70
CA ALA A 277 12.42 27.59 -0.45
C ALA A 277 12.08 26.09 -0.39
N TYR A 278 10.98 25.72 0.26
CA TYR A 278 10.50 24.34 0.32
C TYR A 278 10.15 23.80 -1.06
N LYS A 279 9.39 24.58 -1.86
CA LYS A 279 9.03 24.22 -3.23
C LYS A 279 10.26 23.96 -4.10
N ASP A 280 11.27 24.82 -4.02
CA ASP A 280 12.53 24.65 -4.76
C ASP A 280 13.25 23.33 -4.40
N GLN A 281 13.27 22.97 -3.11
CA GLN A 281 13.82 21.67 -2.68
C GLN A 281 13.00 20.48 -3.21
N ILE A 282 11.68 20.57 -3.21
CA ILE A 282 10.80 19.51 -3.71
C ILE A 282 10.98 19.30 -5.21
N GLU A 283 11.02 20.36 -6.01
CA GLU A 283 11.25 20.28 -7.45
C GLU A 283 12.62 19.67 -7.76
N TYR A 284 13.66 20.07 -7.02
CA TYR A 284 15.00 19.51 -7.17
C TYR A 284 15.05 18.01 -6.86
N LEU A 285 14.54 17.59 -5.70
CA LEU A 285 14.56 16.19 -5.27
C LEU A 285 13.70 15.31 -6.19
N SER A 286 12.54 15.81 -6.62
CA SER A 286 11.67 15.10 -7.56
C SER A 286 12.33 14.98 -8.94
N GLY A 287 13.05 16.01 -9.40
CA GLY A 287 13.82 15.96 -10.64
C GLY A 287 14.97 14.93 -10.60
N LEU A 288 15.65 14.78 -9.45
CA LEU A 288 16.64 13.72 -9.26
C LEU A 288 16.01 12.33 -9.34
N ASP A 289 14.82 12.15 -8.78
CA ASP A 289 14.08 10.90 -8.83
C ASP A 289 13.69 10.52 -10.27
N VAL A 290 13.13 11.48 -11.03
CA VAL A 290 12.82 11.30 -12.46
C VAL A 290 14.07 10.92 -13.26
N LEU A 291 15.23 11.51 -12.96
CA LEU A 291 16.49 11.15 -13.62
C LEU A 291 16.93 9.73 -13.26
N ALA A 292 16.91 9.37 -11.98
CA ALA A 292 17.34 8.07 -11.50
C ALA A 292 16.46 6.93 -12.05
N THR A 293 15.15 7.13 -12.04
CA THR A 293 14.17 6.20 -12.63
C THR A 293 14.36 6.03 -14.13
N HIS A 294 14.59 7.13 -14.85
CA HIS A 294 14.86 7.06 -16.29
C HIS A 294 16.13 6.26 -16.60
N ILE A 295 17.22 6.49 -15.86
CA ILE A 295 18.46 5.72 -15.99
C ILE A 295 18.21 4.24 -15.70
N SER A 296 17.50 3.92 -14.61
CA SER A 296 17.16 2.54 -14.26
C SER A 296 16.37 1.84 -15.36
N ALA A 297 15.36 2.52 -15.92
CA ALA A 297 14.55 1.98 -17.00
C ALA A 297 15.36 1.75 -18.29
N GLU A 298 16.29 2.64 -18.64
CA GLU A 298 17.20 2.43 -19.78
C GLU A 298 18.14 1.24 -19.59
N ILE A 299 18.60 0.99 -18.35
CA ILE A 299 19.38 -0.21 -18.02
C ILE A 299 18.49 -1.45 -18.13
N GLN A 300 17.24 -1.39 -17.66
CA GLN A 300 16.29 -2.50 -17.74
C GLN A 300 16.02 -2.92 -19.19
N LYS A 301 15.89 -1.96 -20.12
CA LYS A 301 15.76 -2.24 -21.55
C LYS A 301 16.91 -3.09 -22.10
N GLN A 302 18.12 -2.93 -21.57
CA GLN A 302 19.31 -3.64 -22.04
C GLN A 302 19.48 -5.03 -21.42
N HIS A 303 19.06 -5.20 -20.17
CA HIS A 303 19.41 -6.39 -19.37
C HIS A 303 18.23 -7.17 -18.77
N GLY A 304 17.05 -6.57 -18.67
CA GLY A 304 15.91 -7.08 -17.89
C GLY A 304 14.67 -7.38 -18.74
N TYR A 305 14.84 -8.05 -19.88
CA TYR A 305 13.71 -8.48 -20.71
C TYR A 305 12.82 -9.46 -19.94
N CYS A 306 11.50 -9.29 -20.05
CA CYS A 306 10.52 -10.10 -19.31
C CYS A 306 9.53 -10.75 -20.29
N PRO A 307 10.03 -11.68 -21.14
CA PRO A 307 9.25 -12.23 -22.23
C PRO A 307 8.03 -13.04 -21.79
N LEU A 308 8.03 -13.66 -20.60
CA LEU A 308 6.84 -14.31 -20.07
C LEU A 308 5.80 -13.26 -19.68
N MET A 309 6.16 -12.29 -18.84
CA MET A 309 5.23 -11.25 -18.42
C MET A 309 4.67 -10.46 -19.61
N SER A 310 5.52 -10.04 -20.54
CA SER A 310 5.09 -9.37 -21.78
C SER A 310 4.13 -10.20 -22.62
N SER A 311 4.17 -11.54 -22.54
CA SER A 311 3.21 -12.40 -23.26
C SER A 311 1.85 -12.51 -22.58
N LEU A 312 1.76 -12.11 -21.30
CA LEU A 312 0.56 -12.12 -20.48
C LEU A 312 -0.08 -10.73 -20.34
N LEU A 313 0.57 -9.70 -20.91
CA LEU A 313 0.08 -8.34 -20.93
C LEU A 313 -0.53 -8.02 -22.30
N ASP A 314 -1.73 -7.45 -22.28
CA ASP A 314 -2.46 -6.97 -23.44
C ASP A 314 -1.61 -5.96 -24.23
N ASP A 315 -1.84 -5.95 -25.54
CA ASP A 315 -1.19 -5.09 -26.54
C ASP A 315 0.31 -5.35 -26.77
N CYS A 316 1.07 -5.92 -25.83
CA CYS A 316 2.49 -6.23 -26.02
C CYS A 316 2.76 -7.11 -27.25
N LEU A 317 1.99 -8.19 -27.41
CA LEU A 317 2.11 -9.10 -28.57
C LEU A 317 1.69 -8.43 -29.88
N ALA A 318 0.59 -7.67 -29.87
CA ALA A 318 0.09 -6.97 -31.05
C ALA A 318 1.06 -5.86 -31.51
N ALA A 319 1.64 -5.13 -30.56
CA ALA A 319 2.66 -4.10 -30.77
C ALA A 319 4.05 -4.70 -31.09
N ARG A 320 4.23 -6.02 -30.89
CA ARG A 320 5.52 -6.72 -31.00
C ARG A 320 6.60 -6.05 -30.15
N ARG A 321 6.22 -5.67 -28.94
CA ARG A 321 7.03 -4.82 -28.05
C ARG A 321 6.91 -5.31 -26.63
N ASP A 322 8.06 -5.57 -26.00
CA ASP A 322 8.13 -5.96 -24.59
C ASP A 322 7.63 -4.81 -23.68
N MET A 323 7.10 -5.14 -22.50
CA MET A 323 6.60 -4.18 -21.52
C MET A 323 7.64 -3.12 -21.15
N VAL A 324 8.94 -3.45 -21.10
CA VAL A 324 10.01 -2.50 -20.73
C VAL A 324 10.24 -1.42 -21.80
N TYR A 325 9.74 -1.63 -23.02
CA TYR A 325 9.75 -0.65 -24.10
C TYR A 325 8.39 0.08 -24.27
N GLY A 326 7.45 -0.14 -23.35
CA GLY A 326 6.11 0.45 -23.42
C GLY A 326 5.18 -0.29 -24.38
N GLY A 327 5.21 -1.62 -24.38
CA GLY A 327 4.30 -2.44 -25.17
C GLY A 327 2.88 -2.55 -24.62
N THR A 328 2.68 -2.24 -23.33
CA THR A 328 1.36 -2.31 -22.67
C THR A 328 0.47 -1.13 -23.05
N ARG A 329 -0.86 -1.33 -22.92
CA ARG A 329 -1.87 -0.28 -23.13
C ARG A 329 -1.59 0.97 -22.31
N TYR A 330 -1.32 0.77 -21.02
CA TYR A 330 -1.05 1.82 -20.06
C TYR A 330 0.39 1.70 -19.54
N ASN A 331 1.09 2.83 -19.53
CA ASN A 331 2.41 2.99 -18.93
C ASN A 331 2.31 4.17 -17.97
N LEU A 332 2.11 3.87 -16.69
CA LEU A 332 1.85 4.86 -15.63
C LEU A 332 2.82 4.60 -14.47
N PRO A 333 4.09 5.04 -14.57
CA PRO A 333 5.06 4.89 -13.50
C PRO A 333 4.60 5.61 -12.23
N GLY A 334 4.72 4.94 -11.08
CA GLY A 334 4.34 5.47 -9.77
C GLY A 334 5.54 5.92 -8.94
N VAL A 335 5.43 7.06 -8.26
CA VAL A 335 6.41 7.55 -7.28
C VAL A 335 5.77 7.69 -5.91
N ALA A 336 6.45 7.16 -4.89
CA ALA A 336 6.03 7.26 -3.50
C ALA A 336 6.58 8.53 -2.85
N VAL A 337 5.72 9.28 -2.20
CA VAL A 337 6.07 10.44 -1.36
C VAL A 337 5.56 10.20 0.06
N PHE A 338 6.29 10.65 1.08
CA PHE A 338 5.87 10.47 2.48
C PHE A 338 6.40 11.59 3.38
N GLY A 339 5.76 11.80 4.54
CA GLY A 339 6.11 12.87 5.47
C GLY A 339 5.29 14.15 5.29
N GLN A 340 4.21 14.13 4.51
CA GLN A 340 3.39 15.31 4.18
C GLN A 340 2.72 15.89 5.42
N SER A 341 2.22 15.05 6.33
CA SER A 341 1.64 15.50 7.60
C SER A 341 2.68 16.17 8.49
N ASN A 342 3.92 15.64 8.55
CA ASN A 342 5.02 16.28 9.28
C ASN A 342 5.35 17.66 8.72
N VAL A 343 5.39 17.79 7.39
CA VAL A 343 5.62 19.08 6.71
C VAL A 343 4.48 20.05 7.00
N THR A 344 3.23 19.61 6.83
CA THR A 344 2.03 20.43 7.05
C THR A 344 2.00 20.96 8.49
N ASP A 345 2.19 20.09 9.47
CA ASP A 345 2.23 20.45 10.87
C ASP A 345 3.39 21.41 11.20
N SER A 346 4.56 21.18 10.59
CA SER A 346 5.72 22.05 10.74
C SER A 346 5.46 23.44 10.17
N LEU A 347 4.87 23.52 8.98
CA LEU A 347 4.50 24.77 8.33
C LEU A 347 3.45 25.54 9.15
N MET A 348 2.46 24.86 9.71
CA MET A 348 1.49 25.47 10.63
C MET A 348 2.15 25.99 11.91
N ALA A 349 3.12 25.26 12.45
CA ALA A 349 3.86 25.70 13.63
C ALA A 349 4.70 26.96 13.34
N VAL A 350 5.40 27.00 12.20
CA VAL A 350 6.16 28.18 11.76
C VAL A 350 5.24 29.37 11.52
N LYS A 351 4.18 29.18 10.74
CA LYS A 351 3.20 30.25 10.44
C LYS A 351 2.69 30.89 11.72
N LYS A 352 2.29 30.08 12.71
CA LYS A 352 1.76 30.56 13.98
C LYS A 352 2.83 31.23 14.85
N TRP A 353 3.93 30.55 15.14
CA TRP A 353 4.84 30.97 16.20
C TRP A 353 5.94 31.92 15.74
N VAL A 354 6.35 31.83 14.48
CA VAL A 354 7.34 32.73 13.87
C VAL A 354 6.63 33.91 13.20
N CYS A 355 5.73 33.65 12.24
CA CYS A 355 5.18 34.70 11.39
C CYS A 355 4.07 35.52 12.07
N GLU A 356 3.08 34.87 12.70
CA GLU A 356 1.91 35.56 13.26
C GLU A 356 2.13 36.08 14.68
N LYS A 357 2.74 35.26 15.55
CA LYS A 357 2.94 35.60 16.96
C LYS A 357 4.29 36.26 17.25
N GLY A 358 5.31 36.04 16.40
CA GLY A 358 6.66 36.55 16.62
C GLY A 358 7.30 36.07 17.93
N VAL A 359 6.88 34.91 18.45
CA VAL A 359 7.42 34.32 19.69
C VAL A 359 8.82 33.75 19.44
N LEU A 360 9.06 33.27 18.22
CA LEU A 360 10.35 32.76 17.76
C LEU A 360 10.82 33.60 16.56
N THR A 361 12.12 33.84 16.47
CA THR A 361 12.75 34.33 15.25
C THR A 361 13.15 33.16 14.35
N TRP A 362 13.35 33.40 13.06
CA TRP A 362 13.87 32.39 12.13
C TRP A 362 15.22 31.82 12.58
N GLU A 363 16.13 32.70 13.03
CA GLU A 363 17.44 32.32 13.58
C GLU A 363 17.30 31.39 14.79
N ALA A 364 16.44 31.76 15.75
CA ALA A 364 16.22 30.97 16.96
C ALA A 364 15.60 29.61 16.62
N LEU A 365 14.62 29.56 15.70
CA LEU A 365 14.04 28.31 15.25
C LEU A 365 15.10 27.42 14.60
N ARG A 366 15.88 27.93 13.64
CA ARG A 366 16.92 27.17 12.95
C ARG A 366 17.93 26.59 13.95
N GLN A 367 18.40 27.40 14.90
CA GLN A 367 19.36 26.94 15.92
C GLN A 367 18.75 25.83 16.79
N MET A 368 17.49 25.96 17.20
CA MET A 368 16.80 24.91 17.95
C MET A 368 16.69 23.59 17.17
N LEU A 369 16.48 23.64 15.85
CA LEU A 369 16.44 22.42 15.03
C LEU A 369 17.81 21.77 14.89
N LEU A 370 18.87 22.59 14.72
CA LEU A 370 20.26 22.13 14.65
C LEU A 370 20.70 21.43 15.94
N ASP A 371 20.28 21.95 17.09
CA ASP A 371 20.62 21.42 18.41
C ASP A 371 19.62 20.35 18.90
N ASP A 372 18.70 19.87 18.05
CA ASP A 372 17.65 18.90 18.41
C ASP A 372 16.84 19.30 19.66
N PHE A 373 16.54 20.60 19.76
CA PHE A 373 15.88 21.25 20.90
C PHE A 373 16.61 21.15 22.23
N GLU A 374 17.92 20.85 22.26
CA GLU A 374 18.71 20.85 23.49
C GLU A 374 18.58 22.21 24.20
N GLY A 375 18.22 22.18 25.49
CA GLY A 375 17.95 23.38 26.29
C GLY A 375 16.66 24.15 25.94
N SER A 376 15.89 23.71 24.94
CA SER A 376 14.69 24.38 24.41
C SER A 376 13.40 23.54 24.49
N GLU A 377 13.36 22.56 25.41
CA GLU A 377 12.24 21.61 25.53
C GLU A 377 10.87 22.27 25.74
N THR A 378 10.83 23.40 26.46
CA THR A 378 9.56 24.15 26.64
C THR A 378 9.03 24.68 25.32
N VAL A 379 9.92 25.16 24.44
CA VAL A 379 9.56 25.62 23.10
C VAL A 379 9.16 24.44 22.22
N ARG A 380 9.89 23.32 22.27
CA ARG A 380 9.50 22.10 21.55
C ARG A 380 8.10 21.63 21.92
N LEU A 381 7.78 21.60 23.22
CA LEU A 381 6.44 21.23 23.70
C LEU A 381 5.37 22.25 23.29
N LEU A 382 5.72 23.53 23.18
CA LEU A 382 4.83 24.56 22.63
C LEU A 382 4.50 24.26 21.15
N LEU A 383 5.52 24.00 20.33
CA LEU A 383 5.36 23.65 18.91
C LEU A 383 4.57 22.34 18.75
N ALA A 384 4.94 21.30 19.50
CA ALA A 384 4.30 19.99 19.49
C ALA A 384 2.82 20.05 19.88
N ASN A 385 2.50 20.79 20.96
CA ASN A 385 1.18 20.67 21.60
C ASN A 385 0.23 21.83 21.37
N LYS A 386 0.72 23.01 20.95
CA LYS A 386 -0.07 24.23 20.83
C LYS A 386 -0.14 24.78 19.40
N SER A 387 0.45 24.10 18.42
CA SER A 387 0.23 24.38 16.99
C SER A 387 -1.00 23.62 16.46
N PRO A 388 -1.72 24.15 15.45
CA PRO A 388 -2.71 23.37 14.68
C PRO A 388 -2.06 22.15 14.02
N ARG A 389 -2.82 21.06 13.88
CA ARG A 389 -2.32 19.75 13.43
C ARG A 389 -3.28 19.07 12.48
N PHE A 390 -2.74 18.43 11.45
CA PHE A 390 -3.52 17.63 10.51
C PHE A 390 -4.18 16.44 11.22
N GLY A 391 -5.35 16.00 10.75
CA GLY A 391 -6.11 14.92 11.39
C GLY A 391 -7.01 15.36 12.55
N ASN A 392 -7.33 16.65 12.62
CA ASN A 392 -8.20 17.22 13.67
C ASN A 392 -9.40 18.01 13.10
N ASP A 393 -9.77 17.80 11.83
CA ASP A 393 -10.88 18.47 11.15
C ASP A 393 -10.75 20.00 11.17
N LEU A 394 -9.54 20.48 10.85
CA LEU A 394 -9.20 21.90 10.80
C LEU A 394 -8.99 22.31 9.35
N ALA A 395 -9.99 22.95 8.74
CA ALA A 395 -10.01 23.29 7.32
C ALA A 395 -8.71 23.96 6.83
N GLU A 396 -8.17 24.93 7.57
CA GLU A 396 -6.92 25.60 7.19
C GLU A 396 -5.72 24.64 7.12
N VAL A 397 -5.64 23.67 8.02
CA VAL A 397 -4.54 22.69 8.07
C VAL A 397 -4.72 21.66 6.95
N ASP A 398 -5.95 21.22 6.75
CA ASP A 398 -6.30 20.24 5.72
C ASP A 398 -6.09 20.83 4.30
N ASP A 399 -6.43 22.11 4.10
CA ASP A 399 -6.17 22.86 2.87
C ASP A 399 -4.66 23.05 2.62
N LEU A 400 -3.86 23.27 3.67
CA LEU A 400 -2.41 23.35 3.53
C LEU A 400 -1.81 21.99 3.17
N ASN A 401 -2.33 20.89 3.74
CA ASN A 401 -1.90 19.54 3.36
C ASN A 401 -2.17 19.29 1.87
N ASN A 402 -3.35 19.66 1.37
CA ASN A 402 -3.66 19.60 -0.05
C ASN A 402 -2.68 20.40 -0.93
N GLN A 403 -2.23 21.58 -0.48
CA GLN A 403 -1.22 22.36 -1.20
C GLN A 403 0.16 21.68 -1.21
N VAL A 404 0.57 21.07 -0.09
CA VAL A 404 1.82 20.29 -0.02
C VAL A 404 1.77 19.12 -0.99
N ASN A 405 0.62 18.44 -1.08
CA ASN A 405 0.41 17.28 -1.94
C ASN A 405 0.42 17.67 -3.43
N ALA A 406 -0.21 18.79 -3.78
CA ALA A 406 -0.25 19.31 -5.13
C ALA A 406 1.16 19.54 -5.72
N LEU A 407 2.12 20.04 -4.92
CA LEU A 407 3.49 20.28 -5.39
C LEU A 407 4.12 19.03 -6.02
N HIS A 408 3.89 17.87 -5.42
CA HIS A 408 4.43 16.60 -5.92
C HIS A 408 3.64 16.09 -7.13
N ALA A 409 2.32 16.04 -6.99
CA ALA A 409 1.44 15.52 -8.04
C ALA A 409 1.60 16.32 -9.35
N ASP A 410 1.59 17.65 -9.26
CA ASP A 410 1.74 18.54 -10.41
C ASP A 410 3.13 18.39 -11.05
N PHE A 411 4.19 18.30 -10.24
CA PHE A 411 5.54 18.10 -10.77
C PHE A 411 5.63 16.78 -11.54
N PHE A 412 5.23 15.66 -10.94
CA PHE A 412 5.34 14.35 -11.59
C PHE A 412 4.48 14.25 -12.85
N TRP A 413 3.25 14.77 -12.82
CA TRP A 413 2.35 14.70 -13.97
C TRP A 413 2.87 15.43 -15.21
N GLN A 414 3.74 16.43 -15.03
CA GLN A 414 4.40 17.15 -16.13
C GLN A 414 5.53 16.35 -16.79
N HIS A 415 6.00 15.27 -16.17
CA HIS A 415 7.12 14.46 -16.65
C HIS A 415 6.67 13.11 -17.20
N VAL A 416 7.51 12.54 -18.07
CA VAL A 416 7.30 11.20 -18.64
C VAL A 416 8.55 10.34 -18.45
N ASP A 417 8.35 9.03 -18.35
CA ASP A 417 9.44 8.07 -18.28
C ASP A 417 10.00 7.71 -19.66
N SER A 418 10.93 6.76 -19.66
CA SER A 418 11.59 6.27 -20.88
C SER A 418 10.67 5.49 -21.84
N ARG A 419 9.43 5.19 -21.44
CA ARG A 419 8.38 4.56 -22.25
C ARG A 419 7.34 5.58 -22.72
N ASN A 420 7.57 6.87 -22.44
CA ASN A 420 6.65 7.97 -22.71
C ASN A 420 5.35 7.88 -21.87
N GLY A 421 5.39 7.20 -20.73
CA GLY A 421 4.32 7.15 -19.73
C GLY A 421 4.42 8.31 -18.75
N ARG A 422 3.30 8.96 -18.43
CA ARG A 422 3.27 10.07 -17.44
C ARG A 422 3.42 9.53 -16.03
N TYR A 423 4.24 10.20 -15.21
CA TYR A 423 4.37 9.83 -13.80
C TYR A 423 3.10 10.15 -13.02
N THR A 424 2.73 9.20 -12.18
CA THR A 424 1.69 9.31 -11.17
C THR A 424 2.34 9.28 -9.78
N CYS A 425 1.66 9.82 -8.79
CA CYS A 425 2.20 9.96 -7.45
C CYS A 425 1.22 9.40 -6.41
N GLY A 426 1.74 9.04 -5.26
CA GLY A 426 0.92 8.70 -4.11
C GLY A 426 1.74 8.43 -2.84
N VAL A 427 1.05 7.99 -1.79
CA VAL A 427 1.61 7.99 -0.43
C VAL A 427 1.62 6.59 0.15
N TRP A 428 2.75 5.91 0.04
CA TRP A 428 2.98 4.61 0.68
C TRP A 428 4.43 4.49 1.15
N PRO A 429 4.73 4.69 2.44
CA PRO A 429 6.11 4.60 2.93
C PRO A 429 6.60 3.16 3.13
N VAL A 430 5.71 2.16 3.20
CA VAL A 430 6.06 0.78 3.59
C VAL A 430 6.71 0.75 4.99
N ASN A 431 8.02 0.78 5.09
CA ASN A 431 8.76 0.96 6.34
C ASN A 431 9.84 2.06 6.23
N CYS A 432 9.89 2.77 5.11
CA CYS A 432 10.90 3.79 4.85
C CYS A 432 10.65 5.05 5.70
N HIS A 433 9.46 5.29 6.25
CA HIS A 433 9.19 6.41 7.16
C HIS A 433 10.04 6.34 8.44
N VAL A 434 10.36 5.13 8.91
CA VAL A 434 11.28 4.92 10.05
C VAL A 434 12.73 5.19 9.63
N ASP A 435 13.17 4.60 8.52
CA ASP A 435 14.54 4.73 8.04
C ASP A 435 14.86 6.16 7.56
N ALA A 436 13.90 6.83 6.93
CA ALA A 436 14.00 8.23 6.52
C ALA A 436 13.97 9.18 7.71
N GLY A 437 13.20 8.84 8.75
CA GLY A 437 13.20 9.51 10.04
C GLY A 437 14.60 9.62 10.64
N ARG A 438 15.39 8.52 10.61
CA ARG A 438 16.80 8.47 11.04
C ARG A 438 17.71 9.50 10.36
N TRP A 439 17.40 9.84 9.12
CA TRP A 439 18.18 10.76 8.28
C TRP A 439 17.56 12.17 8.18
N THR A 440 16.54 12.43 8.99
CA THR A 440 15.88 13.72 9.08
C THR A 440 16.13 14.33 10.47
N ALA A 441 16.62 15.56 10.49
CA ALA A 441 16.81 16.31 11.72
C ALA A 441 15.48 16.68 12.38
N ALA A 442 15.56 17.29 13.55
CA ALA A 442 14.40 17.84 14.22
C ALA A 442 13.59 18.74 13.28
N THR A 443 12.26 18.70 13.39
CA THR A 443 11.35 19.48 12.53
C THR A 443 10.48 20.44 13.36
N PRO A 444 10.00 21.56 12.78
CA PRO A 444 9.20 22.56 13.51
C PRO A 444 7.89 22.02 14.11
N ASP A 445 7.44 20.84 13.69
CA ASP A 445 6.37 20.07 14.33
C ASP A 445 6.77 19.52 15.72
N GLY A 446 7.96 19.82 16.23
CA GLY A 446 8.44 19.40 17.55
C GLY A 446 8.93 17.95 17.60
N ARG A 447 9.04 17.30 16.44
CA ARG A 447 9.63 15.97 16.27
C ARG A 447 11.14 16.06 16.44
N HIS A 448 11.73 15.14 17.21
CA HIS A 448 13.17 15.05 17.42
C HIS A 448 13.91 14.48 16.21
N THR A 449 15.20 14.79 16.10
CA THR A 449 16.11 14.15 15.14
C THR A 449 16.01 12.63 15.25
N GLY A 450 15.91 11.96 14.10
CA GLY A 450 15.96 10.50 14.05
C GLY A 450 14.66 9.76 14.40
N ALA A 451 13.65 10.42 14.96
CA ALA A 451 12.34 9.79 15.20
C ALA A 451 11.65 9.36 13.89
N PRO A 452 10.66 8.46 13.90
CA PRO A 452 9.90 8.12 12.69
C PRO A 452 9.12 9.31 12.12
N LEU A 453 8.86 9.26 10.81
CA LEU A 453 7.87 10.12 10.15
C LEU A 453 6.48 9.47 10.19
N VAL A 454 5.46 10.18 9.72
CA VAL A 454 4.10 9.64 9.55
C VAL A 454 4.11 8.41 8.61
N ASP A 455 3.27 7.42 8.93
CA ASP A 455 3.21 6.10 8.28
C ASP A 455 2.24 6.02 7.08
N GLY A 456 1.79 7.17 6.57
CA GLY A 456 0.84 7.26 5.47
C GLY A 456 0.26 8.68 5.31
N VAL A 457 -0.98 8.80 4.84
CA VAL A 457 -1.71 10.08 4.76
C VAL A 457 -2.40 10.50 6.05
N GLY A 458 -2.29 9.70 7.12
CA GLY A 458 -2.90 9.99 8.41
C GLY A 458 -2.25 11.15 9.17
N ALA A 459 -2.63 11.31 10.43
CA ALA A 459 -1.97 12.24 11.34
C ALA A 459 -0.60 11.69 11.79
N CYS A 460 0.33 12.59 12.10
CA CYS A 460 1.55 12.20 12.81
C CYS A 460 1.21 11.53 14.15
N GLN A 461 2.06 10.62 14.61
CA GLN A 461 1.80 9.81 15.80
C GLN A 461 1.47 10.69 17.03
N GLY A 462 0.24 10.57 17.56
CA GLY A 462 -0.26 11.35 18.71
C GLY A 462 -0.74 12.78 18.40
N ALA A 463 -0.79 13.18 17.13
CA ALA A 463 -1.24 14.52 16.71
C ALA A 463 -2.76 14.62 16.55
N ASP A 464 -3.44 13.52 16.27
CA ASP A 464 -4.90 13.38 16.20
C ASP A 464 -5.54 13.30 17.59
N ARG A 465 -6.14 14.40 18.03
CA ARG A 465 -6.65 14.60 19.41
C ARG A 465 -8.14 14.90 19.46
N ALA A 466 -8.76 15.12 18.30
CA ALA A 466 -10.20 15.35 18.15
C ALA A 466 -11.00 14.05 17.92
N GLY A 467 -10.35 12.89 18.03
CA GLY A 467 -10.97 11.57 17.88
C GLY A 467 -11.01 11.06 16.42
N PRO A 468 -11.41 9.80 16.23
CA PRO A 468 -11.26 9.11 14.96
C PRO A 468 -12.15 9.69 13.85
N THR A 469 -13.32 10.24 14.18
CA THR A 469 -14.17 10.93 13.20
C THR A 469 -13.49 12.17 12.62
N ALA A 470 -12.83 12.97 13.45
CA ALA A 470 -12.12 14.16 12.98
C ALA A 470 -10.92 13.80 12.10
N LEU A 471 -10.16 12.78 12.49
CA LEU A 471 -9.08 12.22 11.67
C LEU A 471 -9.59 11.78 10.29
N MET A 472 -10.67 10.99 10.26
CA MET A 472 -11.25 10.49 9.01
C MET A 472 -11.79 11.61 8.12
N LYS A 473 -12.35 12.68 8.69
CA LYS A 473 -12.77 13.87 7.93
C LYS A 473 -11.59 14.59 7.30
N SER A 474 -10.51 14.83 8.06
CA SER A 474 -9.30 15.45 7.50
C SER A 474 -8.70 14.62 6.36
N VAL A 475 -8.57 13.30 6.53
CA VAL A 475 -8.06 12.41 5.47
C VAL A 475 -8.99 12.36 4.25
N ALA A 476 -10.31 12.31 4.46
CA ALA A 476 -11.28 12.31 3.36
C ALA A 476 -11.32 13.64 2.59
N SER A 477 -10.88 14.75 3.20
CA SER A 477 -10.79 16.06 2.56
C SER A 477 -9.58 16.21 1.62
N LEU A 478 -8.65 15.23 1.63
CA LEU A 478 -7.53 15.22 0.70
C LEU A 478 -8.04 15.05 -0.74
N ASN A 479 -7.49 15.84 -1.67
CA ASN A 479 -7.83 15.76 -3.09
C ASN A 479 -7.18 14.53 -3.76
N ASN A 480 -7.62 13.35 -3.35
CA ASN A 480 -7.06 12.06 -3.73
C ASN A 480 -7.16 11.81 -5.25
N ASN A 481 -8.22 12.30 -5.89
CA ASN A 481 -8.46 12.11 -7.32
C ASN A 481 -7.41 12.77 -8.21
N ASP A 482 -6.90 13.92 -7.79
CA ASP A 482 -5.92 14.69 -8.56
C ASP A 482 -4.50 14.42 -8.06
N HIS A 483 -4.32 14.23 -6.75
CA HIS A 483 -2.97 14.14 -6.18
C HIS A 483 -2.44 12.71 -6.11
N TRP A 484 -3.27 11.72 -5.77
CA TRP A 484 -2.82 10.39 -5.32
C TRP A 484 -3.33 9.26 -6.20
N THR A 485 -3.15 9.40 -7.49
CA THR A 485 -3.71 8.46 -8.49
C THR A 485 -2.97 7.13 -8.54
N ALA A 486 -1.75 7.07 -8.01
CA ALA A 486 -1.03 5.82 -7.78
C ALA A 486 -1.44 5.13 -6.46
N GLY A 487 -2.32 5.72 -5.64
CA GLY A 487 -2.80 5.18 -4.37
C GLY A 487 -2.26 5.89 -3.14
N ASN A 488 -2.92 5.72 -2.00
CA ASN A 488 -2.41 6.19 -0.71
C ASN A 488 -2.64 5.15 0.40
N THR A 489 -1.99 5.34 1.53
CA THR A 489 -2.09 4.47 2.72
C THR A 489 -2.62 5.26 3.90
N CYS A 490 -3.77 4.86 4.45
CA CYS A 490 -4.29 5.39 5.70
C CYS A 490 -4.35 4.28 6.75
N ASN A 491 -3.56 4.39 7.81
CA ASN A 491 -3.58 3.44 8.91
C ASN A 491 -4.38 4.01 10.09
N ILE A 492 -5.23 3.19 10.67
CA ILE A 492 -5.87 3.44 11.97
C ILE A 492 -5.62 2.26 12.89
N LYS A 493 -5.18 2.53 14.13
CA LYS A 493 -5.11 1.51 15.18
C LYS A 493 -6.36 1.60 16.04
N TRP A 494 -7.02 0.48 16.24
CA TRP A 494 -8.27 0.38 16.98
C TRP A 494 -8.11 -0.58 18.16
N SER A 495 -8.67 -0.24 19.32
CA SER A 495 -8.63 -1.14 20.48
C SER A 495 -9.35 -2.46 20.16
N ALA A 496 -8.67 -3.58 20.37
CA ALA A 496 -9.25 -4.91 20.22
C ALA A 496 -10.38 -5.14 21.23
N THR A 497 -10.24 -4.59 22.44
CA THR A 497 -11.32 -4.63 23.44
C THR A 497 -12.56 -3.85 22.98
N GLY A 498 -12.37 -2.78 22.22
CA GLY A 498 -13.44 -1.93 21.68
C GLY A 498 -14.35 -2.60 20.65
N VAL A 499 -13.91 -3.66 19.96
CA VAL A 499 -14.70 -4.34 18.91
C VAL A 499 -15.22 -5.73 19.29
N ARG A 500 -15.03 -6.15 20.55
CA ARG A 500 -15.53 -7.46 21.03
C ARG A 500 -17.04 -7.54 21.14
N SER A 501 -17.71 -6.40 21.33
CA SER A 501 -19.17 -6.32 21.41
C SER A 501 -19.77 -6.03 20.04
N GLU A 502 -21.00 -6.50 19.79
CA GLU A 502 -21.75 -6.18 18.57
C GLU A 502 -21.88 -4.66 18.37
N ASP A 503 -22.16 -3.91 19.44
CA ASP A 503 -22.24 -2.45 19.43
C ASP A 503 -20.90 -1.79 19.04
N GLY A 504 -19.79 -2.31 19.56
CA GLY A 504 -18.45 -1.81 19.26
C GLY A 504 -18.04 -2.05 17.82
N LEU A 505 -18.31 -3.26 17.32
CA LEU A 505 -18.12 -3.62 15.91
C LEU A 505 -19.00 -2.76 14.99
N ALA A 506 -20.26 -2.53 15.36
CA ALA A 506 -21.18 -1.66 14.62
C ALA A 506 -20.67 -0.22 14.54
N ARG A 507 -20.16 0.35 15.65
CA ARG A 507 -19.55 1.69 15.64
C ARG A 507 -18.34 1.79 14.72
N MET A 508 -17.45 0.79 14.74
CA MET A 508 -16.31 0.75 13.82
C MET A 508 -16.80 0.69 12.37
N ARG A 509 -17.78 -0.17 12.07
CA ARG A 509 -18.39 -0.28 10.73
C ARG A 509 -18.99 1.04 10.26
N ASP A 510 -19.73 1.73 11.11
CA ASP A 510 -20.37 2.99 10.76
C ASP A 510 -19.34 4.08 10.48
N LEU A 511 -18.24 4.14 11.26
CA LEU A 511 -17.13 5.05 11.00
C LEU A 511 -16.44 4.75 9.67
N VAL A 512 -16.10 3.50 9.42
CA VAL A 512 -15.46 3.06 8.16
C VAL A 512 -16.35 3.36 6.96
N THR A 513 -17.63 3.03 7.05
CA THR A 513 -18.61 3.31 6.00
C THR A 513 -18.72 4.82 5.75
N THR A 514 -18.75 5.62 6.82
CA THR A 514 -18.78 7.08 6.72
C THR A 514 -17.52 7.62 6.03
N PHE A 515 -16.33 7.13 6.40
CA PHE A 515 -15.06 7.52 5.76
C PHE A 515 -15.09 7.25 4.25
N MET A 516 -15.56 6.06 3.85
CA MET A 516 -15.71 5.72 2.44
C MET A 516 -16.74 6.61 1.73
N GLN A 517 -17.87 6.93 2.37
CA GLN A 517 -18.87 7.84 1.81
C GLN A 517 -18.36 9.28 1.67
N LEU A 518 -17.45 9.72 2.54
CA LEU A 518 -16.85 11.05 2.50
C LEU A 518 -15.74 11.19 1.43
N GLY A 519 -15.36 10.11 0.75
CA GLY A 519 -14.30 10.14 -0.27
C GLY A 519 -12.91 9.75 0.25
N GLY A 520 -12.83 9.07 1.38
CA GLY A 520 -11.60 8.38 1.78
C GLY A 520 -11.18 7.36 0.73
N GLN A 521 -9.94 7.42 0.23
CA GLN A 521 -9.46 6.58 -0.88
C GLN A 521 -9.14 5.15 -0.43
N GLU A 522 -8.42 5.03 0.68
CA GLU A 522 -7.88 3.77 1.20
C GLU A 522 -7.93 3.75 2.73
N LEU A 523 -8.16 2.58 3.33
CA LEU A 523 -8.11 2.40 4.79
C LEU A 523 -7.59 1.03 5.21
N GLN A 524 -6.69 1.03 6.20
CA GLN A 524 -6.13 -0.14 6.85
C GLN A 524 -6.36 -0.05 8.36
N ILE A 525 -6.96 -1.08 8.94
CA ILE A 525 -7.36 -1.08 10.35
C ILE A 525 -6.56 -2.13 11.09
N ASN A 526 -5.78 -1.70 12.08
CA ASN A 526 -5.05 -2.59 12.98
C ASN A 526 -5.84 -2.74 14.28
N VAL A 527 -6.45 -3.89 14.51
CA VAL A 527 -7.24 -4.17 15.72
C VAL A 527 -6.36 -4.87 16.75
N VAL A 528 -5.72 -4.08 17.61
CA VAL A 528 -4.76 -4.55 18.60
C VAL A 528 -4.65 -3.55 19.75
N ASP A 529 -4.55 -4.05 20.99
CA ASP A 529 -4.36 -3.22 22.18
C ASP A 529 -2.87 -2.94 22.41
N ALA A 530 -2.51 -1.71 22.82
CA ALA A 530 -1.12 -1.33 23.11
C ALA A 530 -0.44 -2.26 24.14
N GLY A 531 -1.19 -2.73 25.15
CA GLY A 531 -0.69 -3.68 26.14
C GLY A 531 -0.25 -5.01 25.54
N THR A 532 -0.95 -5.49 24.50
CA THR A 532 -0.57 -6.71 23.76
C THR A 532 0.73 -6.50 23.00
N LEU A 533 0.92 -5.33 22.38
CA LEU A 533 2.17 -5.01 21.67
C LEU A 533 3.35 -4.94 22.64
N VAL A 534 3.18 -4.31 23.81
CA VAL A 534 4.21 -4.27 24.86
C VAL A 534 4.56 -5.69 25.34
N ALA A 535 3.56 -6.51 25.65
CA ALA A 535 3.78 -7.89 26.06
C ALA A 535 4.51 -8.70 24.99
N ALA A 536 4.19 -8.50 23.70
CA ALA A 536 4.86 -9.17 22.59
C ALA A 536 6.30 -8.68 22.36
N MET A 537 6.64 -7.44 22.77
CA MET A 537 8.02 -6.95 22.78
C MET A 537 8.83 -7.57 23.93
N GLU A 538 8.21 -7.81 25.08
CA GLU A 538 8.85 -8.39 26.27
C GLU A 538 8.98 -9.92 26.20
N HIS A 539 7.97 -10.60 25.65
CA HIS A 539 7.82 -12.06 25.59
C HIS A 539 7.52 -12.57 24.16
N PRO A 540 8.38 -12.32 23.17
CA PRO A 540 8.09 -12.62 21.76
C PRO A 540 7.79 -14.09 21.46
N GLU A 541 8.27 -15.02 22.29
CA GLU A 541 8.00 -16.45 22.20
C GLU A 541 6.51 -16.81 22.39
N GLU A 542 5.75 -15.98 23.11
CA GLU A 542 4.31 -16.19 23.36
C GLU A 542 3.42 -15.60 22.26
N TYR A 543 3.99 -14.81 21.35
CA TYR A 543 3.27 -14.01 20.33
C TYR A 543 3.80 -14.24 18.90
N GLN A 544 4.27 -15.46 18.60
CA GLN A 544 4.87 -15.78 17.28
C GLN A 544 3.89 -15.64 16.10
N ASP A 545 2.59 -15.75 16.36
CA ASP A 545 1.49 -15.65 15.41
C ASP A 545 0.83 -14.26 15.40
N LEU A 546 1.31 -13.31 16.22
CA LEU A 546 0.77 -11.95 16.26
C LEU A 546 1.12 -11.21 14.97
N VAL A 547 0.13 -11.04 14.11
CA VAL A 547 0.22 -10.25 12.88
C VAL A 547 -0.26 -8.83 13.16
N VAL A 548 0.45 -7.83 12.62
CA VAL A 548 0.08 -6.41 12.69
C VAL A 548 0.13 -5.77 11.31
N ARG A 549 -0.58 -4.65 11.14
CA ARG A 549 -0.45 -3.80 9.96
C ARG A 549 0.71 -2.82 10.13
N VAL A 550 1.58 -2.72 9.13
CA VAL A 550 2.70 -1.77 9.09
C VAL A 550 2.32 -0.52 8.29
N ALA A 551 2.51 -0.49 6.97
CA ALA A 551 1.92 0.51 6.08
C ALA A 551 1.84 -0.11 4.68
N GLY A 552 0.65 -0.47 4.21
CA GLY A 552 0.49 -1.19 2.94
C GLY A 552 0.60 -2.72 3.04
N TYR A 553 1.07 -3.27 4.16
CA TYR A 553 1.22 -4.72 4.33
C TYR A 553 1.09 -5.16 5.79
N SER A 554 0.86 -6.46 5.98
CA SER A 554 0.83 -7.11 7.28
C SER A 554 2.08 -7.97 7.52
N ALA A 555 2.57 -8.01 8.76
CA ALA A 555 3.75 -8.77 9.15
C ALA A 555 3.61 -9.34 10.56
N TYR A 556 4.37 -10.39 10.86
CA TYR A 556 4.50 -10.90 12.22
C TYR A 556 5.25 -9.89 13.08
N PHE A 557 4.59 -9.39 14.12
CA PHE A 557 5.10 -8.32 14.97
C PHE A 557 6.45 -8.66 15.59
N THR A 558 6.62 -9.90 16.04
CA THR A 558 7.85 -10.41 16.68
C THR A 558 9.03 -10.56 15.72
N ARG A 559 8.79 -10.48 14.40
CA ARG A 559 9.82 -10.49 13.35
C ARG A 559 10.20 -9.08 12.87
N LEU A 560 9.48 -8.06 13.33
CA LEU A 560 9.82 -6.67 13.01
C LEU A 560 11.02 -6.21 13.84
N ARG A 561 11.78 -5.28 13.26
CA ARG A 561 12.84 -4.58 14.00
C ARG A 561 12.23 -3.76 15.14
N ALA A 562 12.96 -3.62 16.25
CA ALA A 562 12.49 -2.93 17.45
C ALA A 562 12.06 -1.46 17.21
N ASP A 563 12.72 -0.76 16.29
CA ASP A 563 12.36 0.61 15.89
C ASP A 563 10.99 0.67 15.19
N VAL A 564 10.68 -0.32 14.35
CA VAL A 564 9.38 -0.43 13.68
C VAL A 564 8.29 -0.84 14.67
N GLN A 565 8.58 -1.77 15.59
CA GLN A 565 7.65 -2.13 16.67
C GLN A 565 7.27 -0.91 17.52
N GLN A 566 8.27 -0.11 17.90
CA GLN A 566 8.07 1.09 18.69
C GLN A 566 7.25 2.16 17.96
N GLU A 567 7.41 2.28 16.64
CA GLU A 567 6.59 3.17 15.80
C GLU A 567 5.13 2.72 15.77
N ILE A 568 4.86 1.44 15.55
CA ILE A 568 3.48 0.91 15.57
C ILE A 568 2.83 1.12 16.96
N LEU A 569 3.61 0.94 18.02
CA LEU A 569 3.16 1.19 19.39
C LEU A 569 2.81 2.68 19.59
N SER A 570 3.59 3.62 19.02
CA SER A 570 3.37 5.05 19.21
C SER A 570 2.18 5.63 18.42
N ARG A 571 1.64 4.89 17.43
CA ARG A 571 0.41 5.29 16.74
C ARG A 571 -0.76 5.43 17.71
N THR A 572 -1.64 6.38 17.45
CA THR A 572 -2.80 6.66 18.30
C THR A 572 -3.75 5.47 18.33
N GLU A 573 -4.04 4.95 19.52
CA GLU A 573 -5.05 3.92 19.73
C GLU A 573 -6.44 4.57 19.79
N GLN A 574 -7.29 4.25 18.82
CA GLN A 574 -8.65 4.78 18.74
C GLN A 574 -9.63 3.89 19.51
N ALA A 575 -10.60 4.54 20.14
CA ALA A 575 -11.78 3.93 20.73
C ALA A 575 -12.98 4.88 20.52
N VAL A 576 -14.18 4.32 20.37
CA VAL A 576 -15.44 5.07 20.21
C VAL A 576 -16.44 4.66 21.27
#